data_AF-A0A258G7T9-F1
#
_entry.id   AF-A0A258G7T9-F1
#
_cell.length_a   1.000
_cell.length_b   1.000
_cell.length_c   1.000
_cell.angle_alpha   90.00
_cell.angle_beta   90.00
_cell.angle_gamma   90.00
#
_symmetry.space_group_name_H-M   'P 1'
#
loop_
_entity.id
_entity.type
_entity.pdbx_description
1 polymer ?
#
loop_
_entity_poly.entity_id
_entity_poly.type
_entity_poly.pdbx_seq_one_letter_code
_entity_poly.pdbx_strand_id
1 'polypeptide(L)'
;MLEKIDGVWVYAILFVMFLYGPVLLMPVFALNDGTFATFPLKGFTLKNFSAMAANTSMILAFQNSLKIAIAVAVLSTVLAMPAALALTRFRLPGGGPIQSFMMLPLVIPSIVIAVALLVILLKILGIQLSLWTVAAGHVLICLPFCMSVLMSRLSG
;
A
#
# COMPACT_ATOMS: atom_id res chain seq x y z
N MET A 1 -40.05 22.13 -0.26
CA MET A 1 -38.95 21.43 -0.96
C MET A 1 -37.94 20.91 0.07
N LEU A 2 -38.40 20.07 1.00
CA LEU A 2 -37.60 19.42 2.03
C LEU A 2 -38.05 17.96 2.03
N GLU A 3 -37.45 17.16 1.15
CA GLU A 3 -37.69 15.71 1.11
C GLU A 3 -37.21 15.08 2.41
N LYS A 4 -37.97 14.08 2.87
CA LYS A 4 -37.72 13.30 4.07
C LYS A 4 -36.27 12.82 4.07
N ILE A 5 -35.54 13.13 5.14
CA ILE A 5 -34.28 12.46 5.43
C ILE A 5 -34.66 11.02 5.76
N ASP A 6 -34.61 10.15 4.75
CA ASP A 6 -34.80 8.71 4.92
C ASP A 6 -33.73 8.18 5.90
N GLY A 7 -34.10 7.22 6.76
CA GLY A 7 -33.19 6.67 7.78
C GLY A 7 -31.87 6.13 7.22
N VAL A 8 -31.82 5.83 5.92
CA VAL A 8 -30.62 5.46 5.16
C VAL A 8 -29.59 6.60 5.12
N TRP A 9 -30.02 7.85 4.97
CA TRP A 9 -29.12 9.01 4.96
C TRP A 9 -28.50 9.27 6.33
N VAL A 10 -29.29 9.13 7.40
CA VAL A 10 -28.78 9.26 8.77
C VAL A 10 -27.75 8.16 9.06
N TYR A 11 -28.05 6.92 8.67
CA TYR A 11 -27.11 5.81 8.78
C TYR A 11 -25.83 6.05 7.98
N ALA A 12 -25.93 6.49 6.72
CA ALA A 12 -24.78 6.78 5.87
C ALA A 12 -23.88 7.88 6.47
N ILE A 13 -24.47 8.96 7.00
CA ILE A 13 -23.73 10.05 7.64
C ILE A 13 -23.01 9.56 8.90
N LEU A 14 -23.69 8.81 9.78
CA LEU A 14 -23.08 8.26 10.99
C LEU A 14 -21.96 7.27 10.66
N PHE A 15 -22.15 6.42 9.66
CA PHE A 15 -21.14 5.47 9.21
C PHE A 15 -19.89 6.18 8.67
N VAL A 16 -20.07 7.19 7.80
CA VAL A 16 -18.97 8.01 7.28
C VAL A 16 -18.27 8.76 8.42
N MET A 17 -19.02 9.36 9.34
CA MET A 17 -18.45 10.07 10.48
C MET A 17 -17.65 9.14 11.41
N PHE A 18 -18.13 7.93 11.66
CA PHE A 18 -17.43 6.94 12.47
C PHE A 18 -16.13 6.46 11.80
N LEU A 19 -16.16 6.23 10.48
CA LEU A 19 -15.00 5.75 9.72
C LEU A 19 -13.94 6.84 9.54
N TYR A 20 -14.35 8.06 9.19
CA TYR A 20 -13.43 9.18 8.94
C TYR A 20 -13.08 9.97 10.20
N GLY A 21 -13.88 9.90 11.26
CA GLY A 21 -13.63 10.56 12.54
C GLY A 21 -12.17 10.39 13.04
N PRO A 22 -11.65 9.17 13.23
CA PRO A 22 -10.28 8.97 13.68
C PRO A 22 -9.23 9.43 12.65
N VAL A 23 -9.53 9.33 11.36
CA VAL A 23 -8.64 9.81 10.29
C VAL A 23 -8.52 11.34 10.34
N LEU A 24 -9.61 12.04 10.64
CA LEU A 24 -9.64 13.50 10.79
C LEU A 24 -8.93 14.00 12.06
N LEU A 25 -8.73 13.14 13.06
CA LEU A 25 -7.91 13.49 14.22
C LEU A 25 -6.42 13.62 13.87
N MET A 26 -5.94 12.91 12.84
CA MET A 26 -4.53 12.97 12.41
C MET A 26 -4.07 14.38 12.01
N PRO A 27 -4.75 15.11 11.10
CA PRO A 27 -4.36 16.49 10.78
C PRO A 27 -4.54 17.45 11.96
N VAL A 28 -5.53 17.22 12.84
CA VAL A 28 -5.74 18.02 14.05
C VAL A 28 -4.53 17.88 15.00
N PHE A 29 -4.05 16.66 15.22
CA PHE A 29 -2.86 16.43 16.03
C PHE A 29 -1.56 16.85 15.34
N ALA A 30 -1.49 16.77 14.01
CA ALA A 30 -0.33 17.27 13.27
C ALA A 30 -0.13 18.80 13.46
N LEU A 31 -1.23 19.54 13.64
CA LEU A 31 -1.25 20.97 13.92
C LEU A 31 -1.19 21.31 15.42
N ASN A 32 -1.12 20.32 16.32
CA ASN A 32 -1.09 20.58 17.76
C ASN A 32 0.33 20.98 18.23
N ASP A 33 0.41 21.95 19.13
CA ASP A 33 1.66 22.37 19.79
C ASP A 33 2.07 21.46 20.97
N GLY A 34 1.52 20.24 21.01
CA GLY A 34 1.89 19.19 21.95
C GLY A 34 2.88 18.22 21.32
N THR A 35 3.87 17.77 22.11
CA THR A 35 4.81 16.71 21.71
C THR A 35 4.15 15.34 21.59
N PHE A 36 2.94 15.18 22.10
CA PHE A 36 2.15 13.95 22.05
C PHE A 36 0.73 14.23 21.56
N ALA A 37 0.14 13.25 20.87
CA ALA A 37 -1.26 13.28 20.44
C ALA A 37 -2.20 13.01 21.61
N THR A 38 -2.21 13.90 22.60
CA THR A 38 -3.07 13.81 23.78
C THR A 38 -3.99 15.02 23.87
N PHE A 39 -5.20 14.80 24.38
CA PHE A 39 -6.08 15.88 24.81
C PHE A 39 -5.67 16.37 26.21
N PRO A 40 -5.77 17.67 26.53
CA PRO A 40 -6.27 18.79 25.72
C PRO A 40 -5.27 19.33 24.69
N LEU A 41 -5.78 19.80 23.54
CA LEU A 41 -4.97 20.47 22.52
C LEU A 41 -4.42 21.78 23.11
N LYS A 42 -3.09 21.94 23.11
CA LYS A 42 -2.43 23.11 23.73
C LYS A 42 -2.52 24.36 22.86
N GLY A 43 -2.59 24.18 21.54
CA GLY A 43 -2.70 25.27 20.57
C GLY A 43 -2.48 24.76 19.14
N PHE A 44 -2.90 25.57 18.16
CA PHE A 44 -2.63 25.31 16.74
C PHE A 44 -1.27 25.91 16.35
N THR A 45 -0.38 25.10 15.77
CA THR A 45 0.95 25.50 15.32
C THR A 45 1.34 24.79 14.03
N LEU A 46 2.24 25.42 13.27
CA LEU A 46 2.89 24.84 12.08
C LEU A 46 4.32 24.34 12.40
N LYS A 47 4.73 24.35 13.68
CA LYS A 47 6.08 23.96 14.12
C LYS A 47 6.47 22.57 13.66
N ASN A 48 5.56 21.59 13.73
CA ASN A 48 5.81 20.21 13.29
C ASN A 48 6.10 20.14 11.78
N PHE A 49 5.41 20.95 10.97
CA PHE A 49 5.65 21.06 9.53
C PHE A 49 7.01 21.73 9.23
N SER A 50 7.36 22.80 9.96
CA SER A 50 8.69 23.41 9.81
C SER A 50 9.82 22.48 10.27
N ALA A 51 9.61 21.70 11.33
CA ALA A 51 10.58 20.73 11.83
C ALA A 51 10.76 19.56 10.84
N MET A 52 9.67 19.10 10.21
CA MET A 52 9.73 18.12 9.12
C MET A 52 10.48 18.67 7.91
N ALA A 53 10.20 19.91 7.50
CA ALA A 53 10.87 20.54 6.37
C ALA A 53 12.37 20.80 6.62
N ALA A 54 12.78 21.01 7.87
CA ALA A 54 14.18 21.14 8.26
C ALA A 54 14.90 19.78 8.37
N ASN A 55 14.17 18.65 8.38
CA ASN A 55 14.74 17.32 8.55
C ASN A 55 15.07 16.68 7.19
N THR A 56 16.32 16.86 6.76
CA THR A 56 16.82 16.30 5.50
C THR A 56 16.66 14.79 5.40
N SER A 57 16.85 14.04 6.49
CA SER A 57 16.69 12.57 6.50
C SER A 57 15.26 12.16 6.22
N MET A 58 14.29 12.89 6.76
CA MET A 58 12.86 12.63 6.52
C MET A 58 12.45 12.96 5.09
N ILE A 59 12.96 14.05 4.52
CA ILE A 59 12.76 14.41 3.10
C ILE A 59 13.38 13.35 2.18
N LEU A 60 14.61 12.90 2.46
CA LEU A 60 15.26 11.85 1.69
C LEU A 60 14.51 10.52 1.76
N ALA A 61 14.03 10.13 2.95
CA ALA A 61 13.22 8.93 3.12
C ALA A 61 11.91 9.01 2.32
N PHE A 62 11.24 10.17 2.32
CA PHE A 62 10.04 10.41 1.51
C PHE A 62 10.34 10.29 0.01
N GLN A 63 11.41 10.92 -0.48
CA GLN A 63 11.81 10.83 -1.88
C GLN A 63 12.16 9.40 -2.30
N ASN A 64 12.88 8.65 -1.45
CA ASN A 64 13.21 7.26 -1.72
C ASN A 64 11.95 6.39 -1.78
N SER A 65 11.01 6.60 -0.87
CA SER A 65 9.72 5.89 -0.85
C SER A 65 8.92 6.17 -2.12
N LEU A 66 8.86 7.43 -2.55
CA LEU A 66 8.15 7.82 -3.76
C LEU A 66 8.76 7.20 -5.02
N LYS A 67 10.10 7.24 -5.15
CA LYS A 67 10.83 6.62 -6.26
C LYS A 67 10.55 5.10 -6.33
N ILE A 68 10.64 4.41 -5.18
CA ILE A 68 10.37 2.98 -5.11
C ILE A 68 8.90 2.69 -5.45
N ALA A 69 7.95 3.43 -4.88
CA ALA A 69 6.52 3.20 -5.09
C ALA A 69 6.16 3.27 -6.58
N ILE A 70 6.66 4.30 -7.29
CA ILE A 70 6.42 4.46 -8.73
C ILE A 70 7.07 3.32 -9.51
N ALA A 71 8.35 3.02 -9.25
CA ALA A 71 9.06 1.95 -9.95
C ALA A 71 8.40 0.59 -9.74
N VAL A 72 8.05 0.25 -8.50
CA VAL A 72 7.36 -1.00 -8.16
C VAL A 72 6.01 -1.07 -8.83
N ALA A 73 5.20 -0.01 -8.80
CA ALA A 73 3.87 0.00 -9.42
C ALA A 73 3.95 -0.27 -10.93
N VAL A 74 4.89 0.39 -11.63
CA VAL A 74 5.10 0.19 -13.07
C VAL A 74 5.60 -1.24 -13.33
N LEU A 75 6.64 -1.67 -12.64
CA LEU A 75 7.25 -2.98 -12.86
C LEU A 75 6.27 -4.13 -12.57
N SER A 76 5.58 -4.09 -11.44
CA SER A 76 4.63 -5.13 -11.08
C SER A 76 3.44 -5.20 -12.05
N THR A 77 2.95 -4.04 -12.53
CA THR A 77 1.88 -4.01 -13.55
C THR A 77 2.36 -4.58 -14.88
N VAL A 78 3.53 -4.16 -15.36
CA VAL A 78 4.10 -4.65 -16.63
C VAL A 78 4.39 -6.14 -16.58
N LEU A 79 4.92 -6.64 -15.45
CA LEU A 79 5.19 -8.07 -15.27
C LEU A 79 3.91 -8.91 -15.12
N ALA A 80 2.88 -8.38 -14.45
CA ALA A 80 1.59 -9.05 -14.30
C ALA A 80 0.78 -9.08 -15.61
N MET A 81 0.88 -8.04 -16.44
CA MET A 81 0.10 -7.91 -17.69
C MET A 81 0.17 -9.13 -18.62
N PRO A 82 1.34 -9.65 -19.04
CA PRO A 82 1.38 -10.81 -19.93
C PRO A 82 0.82 -12.06 -19.28
N ALA A 83 1.07 -12.27 -17.98
CA ALA A 83 0.54 -13.42 -17.26
C ALA A 83 -1.00 -13.35 -17.11
N ALA A 84 -1.55 -12.16 -16.81
CA ALA A 84 -2.99 -11.94 -16.75
C ALA A 84 -3.66 -12.13 -18.11
N LEU A 85 -3.04 -11.63 -19.18
CA LEU A 85 -3.54 -11.81 -20.55
C LEU A 85 -3.53 -13.28 -20.97
N ALA A 86 -2.43 -13.98 -20.67
CA ALA A 86 -2.26 -15.39 -21.01
C ALA A 86 -3.32 -16.25 -20.32
N LEU A 87 -3.54 -16.04 -19.02
CA LEU A 87 -4.49 -16.81 -18.23
C LEU A 87 -5.97 -16.47 -18.51
N THR A 88 -6.28 -15.27 -19.00
CA THR A 88 -7.66 -14.85 -19.31
C THR A 88 -8.09 -15.20 -20.73
N ARG A 89 -7.23 -14.96 -21.73
CA ARG A 89 -7.61 -15.10 -23.15
C ARG A 89 -7.20 -16.43 -23.76
N PHE A 90 -6.17 -17.10 -23.25
CA PHE A 90 -5.71 -18.36 -23.81
C PHE A 90 -6.10 -19.53 -22.91
N ARG A 91 -6.56 -20.63 -23.52
CA ARG A 91 -6.78 -21.91 -22.81
C ARG A 91 -5.44 -22.59 -22.58
N LEU A 92 -4.70 -22.11 -21.58
CA LEU A 92 -3.41 -22.67 -21.19
C LEU A 92 -3.60 -24.06 -20.56
N PRO A 93 -2.87 -25.10 -21.02
CA PRO A 93 -2.81 -26.36 -20.29
C PRO A 93 -2.17 -26.12 -18.92
N GLY A 94 -2.91 -26.37 -17.84
CA GLY A 94 -2.45 -26.09 -16.47
C GLY A 94 -2.68 -24.66 -15.97
N GLY A 95 -3.56 -23.88 -16.59
CA GLY A 95 -3.85 -22.50 -16.15
C GLY A 95 -4.26 -22.36 -14.68
N GLY A 96 -5.02 -23.33 -14.14
CA GLY A 96 -5.43 -23.35 -12.73
C GLY A 96 -4.24 -23.38 -11.75
N PRO A 97 -3.37 -24.40 -11.79
CA PRO A 97 -2.16 -24.45 -10.96
C PRO A 97 -1.24 -23.23 -11.11
N ILE A 98 -1.07 -22.70 -12.32
CA ILE A 98 -0.26 -21.50 -12.56
C ILE A 98 -0.87 -20.29 -11.83
N GLN A 99 -2.18 -20.10 -11.96
CA GLN A 99 -2.88 -19.03 -11.26
C GLN A 99 -2.77 -19.17 -9.74
N SER A 100 -2.94 -20.38 -9.20
CA SER A 100 -2.78 -20.65 -7.77
C SER A 100 -1.37 -20.36 -7.27
N PHE A 101 -0.34 -20.72 -8.03
CA PHE A 101 1.05 -20.42 -7.69
C PHE A 101 1.31 -18.91 -7.66
N MET A 102 0.79 -18.16 -8.63
CA MET A 102 0.95 -16.70 -8.66
C MET A 102 0.19 -16.00 -7.51
N MET A 103 -0.91 -16.58 -7.04
CA MET A 103 -1.70 -16.04 -5.92
C MET A 103 -1.17 -16.47 -4.54
N LEU A 104 -0.26 -17.45 -4.49
CA LEU A 104 0.31 -17.97 -3.26
C LEU A 104 0.90 -16.90 -2.32
N PRO A 105 1.63 -15.87 -2.81
CA PRO A 105 2.17 -14.82 -1.94
C PRO A 105 1.11 -14.00 -1.20
N LEU A 106 -0.15 -14.00 -1.64
CA LEU A 106 -1.26 -13.29 -0.98
C LEU A 106 -1.75 -14.05 0.26
N VAL A 107 -1.64 -15.39 0.24
CA VAL A 107 -2.07 -16.26 1.35
C VAL A 107 -0.99 -16.33 2.43
N ILE A 108 0.28 -16.26 2.05
CA ILE A 108 1.39 -16.30 2.99
C ILE A 108 1.47 -14.96 3.74
N PRO A 109 1.62 -14.96 5.08
CA PRO A 109 1.81 -13.74 5.83
C PRO A 109 3.02 -12.95 5.32
N SER A 110 2.83 -11.65 5.06
CA SER A 110 3.86 -10.79 4.47
C SER A 110 5.18 -10.77 5.26
N ILE A 111 5.11 -10.91 6.59
CA ILE A 111 6.29 -11.00 7.46
C ILE A 111 7.15 -12.23 7.16
N VAL A 112 6.52 -13.38 6.83
CA VAL A 112 7.23 -14.62 6.50
C VAL A 112 7.99 -14.45 5.19
N ILE A 113 7.35 -13.85 4.18
CA ILE A 113 7.98 -13.52 2.89
C ILE A 113 9.15 -12.56 3.10
N ALA A 114 8.97 -11.52 3.92
CA ALA A 114 10.01 -10.53 4.19
C ALA A 114 11.25 -11.16 4.85
N VAL A 115 11.06 -12.00 5.88
CA VAL A 115 12.17 -12.68 6.56
C VAL A 115 12.83 -13.71 5.62
N ALA A 116 12.05 -14.45 4.83
CA ALA A 116 12.59 -15.39 3.85
C ALA A 116 13.46 -14.68 2.80
N LEU A 117 12.97 -13.57 2.22
CA LEU A 117 13.74 -12.75 1.28
C LEU A 117 15.02 -12.21 1.92
N LEU A 118 14.95 -11.72 3.16
CA LEU A 118 16.12 -11.23 3.91
C LEU A 118 17.20 -12.32 4.00
N VAL A 119 16.82 -13.53 4.41
CA VAL A 119 17.74 -14.67 4.56
C VAL A 119 18.30 -15.10 3.21
N ILE A 120 17.47 -15.19 2.17
CA ILE A 120 17.91 -15.58 0.82
C ILE A 120 18.90 -14.55 0.27
N LEU A 121 18.59 -13.26 0.36
CA LEU A 121 19.44 -12.20 -0.16
C LEU A 121 20.79 -12.14 0.57
N LEU A 122 20.78 -12.15 1.91
CA LEU A 122 22.01 -11.98 2.68
C LEU A 122 22.83 -13.26 2.82
N LYS A 123 22.19 -14.39 3.18
CA LYS A 123 22.90 -15.62 3.54
C LYS A 123 23.18 -16.53 2.36
N ILE A 124 22.29 -16.55 1.37
CA ILE A 124 22.41 -17.47 0.22
C ILE A 124 23.09 -16.76 -0.95
N LEU A 125 22.62 -15.55 -1.29
CA LEU A 125 23.11 -14.80 -2.46
C LEU A 125 24.23 -13.80 -2.12
N GLY A 126 24.46 -13.48 -0.84
CA GLY A 126 25.47 -12.50 -0.41
C GLY A 126 25.20 -11.06 -0.87
N ILE A 127 23.96 -10.74 -1.25
CA ILE A 127 23.55 -9.42 -1.74
C ILE A 127 23.29 -8.50 -0.55
N GLN A 128 23.94 -7.34 -0.53
CA GLN A 128 23.71 -6.33 0.51
C GLN A 128 22.33 -5.68 0.38
N LEU A 129 21.73 -5.34 1.52
CA LEU A 129 20.46 -4.63 1.58
C LEU A 129 20.58 -3.25 0.92
N SER A 130 19.72 -3.00 -0.05
CA SER A 130 19.61 -1.72 -0.74
C SER A 130 18.17 -1.38 -1.06
N LEU A 131 17.91 -0.17 -1.53
CA LEU A 131 16.59 0.25 -2.02
C LEU A 131 16.08 -0.68 -3.13
N TRP A 132 16.97 -1.24 -3.94
CA TRP A 132 16.63 -2.18 -5.01
C TRP A 132 16.18 -3.54 -4.49
N THR A 133 16.80 -4.06 -3.44
CA THR A 133 16.35 -5.33 -2.83
C THR A 133 14.99 -5.16 -2.16
N VAL A 134 14.72 -3.98 -1.58
CA VAL A 134 13.41 -3.64 -1.04
C VAL A 134 12.37 -3.54 -2.17
N ALA A 135 12.71 -2.88 -3.28
CA ALA A 135 11.83 -2.77 -4.44
C ALA A 135 11.49 -4.15 -5.03
N ALA A 136 12.48 -5.04 -5.18
CA ALA A 136 12.26 -6.40 -5.67
C ALA A 136 11.29 -7.19 -4.76
N GLY A 137 11.45 -7.09 -3.44
CA GLY A 137 10.53 -7.72 -2.49
C GLY A 137 9.10 -7.17 -2.59
N HIS A 138 8.95 -5.84 -2.77
CA HIS A 138 7.64 -5.25 -2.98
C HIS A 138 7.00 -5.69 -4.31
N VAL A 139 7.76 -5.80 -5.40
CA VAL A 139 7.25 -6.33 -6.67
C VAL A 139 6.65 -7.72 -6.45
N LEU A 140 7.36 -8.62 -5.76
CA LEU A 140 6.88 -9.97 -5.47
C LEU A 140 5.51 -9.98 -4.76
N ILE A 141 5.32 -9.09 -3.79
CA ILE A 141 4.07 -8.99 -3.02
C ILE A 141 2.97 -8.30 -3.85
N CYS A 142 3.33 -7.32 -4.69
CA CYS A 142 2.37 -6.57 -5.51
C CYS A 142 1.87 -7.33 -6.74
N LEU A 143 2.62 -8.32 -7.24
CA LEU A 143 2.25 -9.15 -8.40
C LEU A 143 0.84 -9.77 -8.30
N PRO A 144 0.46 -10.51 -7.24
CA PRO A 144 -0.88 -11.10 -7.14
C PRO A 144 -2.00 -10.05 -7.14
N PHE A 145 -1.78 -8.88 -6.53
CA PHE A 145 -2.74 -7.78 -6.55
C PHE A 145 -2.93 -7.23 -7.97
N CYS A 146 -1.83 -6.96 -8.68
CA CYS A 146 -1.87 -6.47 -10.07
C CYS A 146 -2.55 -7.50 -10.98
N MET A 147 -2.20 -8.78 -10.83
CA MET A 147 -2.81 -9.88 -11.56
C MET A 147 -4.33 -9.94 -11.37
N SER A 148 -4.80 -9.89 -10.11
CA SER A 148 -6.24 -9.96 -9.79
C SER A 148 -7.03 -8.82 -10.44
N VAL A 149 -6.51 -7.59 -10.35
CA VAL A 149 -7.15 -6.41 -10.96
C VAL A 149 -7.14 -6.52 -12.49
N LEU A 150 -6.01 -6.89 -13.10
CA LEU A 150 -5.89 -7.02 -14.55
C LEU A 150 -6.78 -8.14 -15.11
N MET A 151 -6.82 -9.29 -14.46
CA MET A 151 -7.70 -10.40 -14.85
C MET A 151 -9.17 -9.97 -14.86
N SER A 152 -9.62 -9.29 -13.81
CA SER A 152 -10.99 -8.77 -13.71
C SER A 152 -11.32 -7.76 -14.82
N ARG A 153 -10.33 -6.99 -15.29
CA ARG A 153 -10.51 -6.03 -16.38
C ARG A 153 -10.43 -6.65 -17.78
N LEU A 154 -9.68 -7.74 -17.94
CA LEU A 154 -9.51 -8.43 -19.22
C LEU A 154 -10.60 -9.48 -19.49
N SER A 155 -11.33 -9.92 -18.46
CA SER A 155 -12.44 -10.87 -18.55
C SER A 155 -13.79 -10.24 -18.90
N GLY A 156 -13.93 -8.91 -18.77
CA GLY A 156 -15.10 -8.15 -19.23
C GLY A 156 -14.92 -7.71 -20.68
#